data_AF-A0A0M4FY45-F1
#
_entry.id   AF-A0A0M4FY45-F1
#
_cell.length_a   1.000
_cell.length_b   1.000
_cell.length_c   1.000
_cell.angle_alpha   90.00
_cell.angle_beta   90.00
_cell.angle_gamma   90.00
#
_symmetry.space_group_name_H-M   'P 1'
#
loop_
_entity.id
_entity.type
_entity.pdbx_description
1 polymer ?
#
loop_
_entity_poly.entity_id
_entity_poly.type
_entity_poly.pdbx_seq_one_letter_code
_entity_poly.pdbx_strand_id
1 'polypeptide(L)'
;MIFLSGQRIAPEHVLNSDQLNPAEQKIIEAMLTSPARYDYSSMRELSFETSFRNHTIQSATALIHSGAKFATFAKTYGNDMFWRRSPEGALELRYNVPAALGIRDIFERGSLYAFECATAIVVIFYFALLRMIGDQAFNAAFPTITLYDWHYEKLPVYSEIRNDFLPGDCLYFANPDFDPARPEWRGENAIYFGYDQFAAFGLGILTAEQVIQRLNSFRKRGATQSAYLMSHVTRVDILELLSRIQR
;
A
#
# COMPACT_ATOMS: atom_id res chain seq x y z
N MET A 1 20.72 -4.72 -7.09
CA MET A 1 22.02 -4.03 -6.81
C MET A 1 21.79 -2.63 -6.24
N ILE A 2 22.50 -2.25 -5.17
CA ILE A 2 22.35 -0.95 -4.50
C ILE A 2 23.58 -0.06 -4.74
N PHE A 3 23.35 1.21 -5.06
CA PHE A 3 24.37 2.23 -5.27
C PHE A 3 24.11 3.43 -4.34
N LEU A 4 25.16 3.90 -3.65
CA LEU A 4 25.14 5.13 -2.86
C LEU A 4 26.13 6.14 -3.47
N SER A 5 25.66 7.32 -3.86
CA SER A 5 26.47 8.36 -4.52
C SER A 5 27.25 7.83 -5.74
N GLY A 6 26.62 6.91 -6.49
CA GLY A 6 27.22 6.26 -7.66
C GLY A 6 28.19 5.10 -7.35
N GLN A 7 28.48 4.81 -6.07
CA GLN A 7 29.30 3.66 -5.68
C GLN A 7 28.44 2.45 -5.36
N ARG A 8 28.74 1.30 -5.96
CA ARG A 8 28.10 0.04 -5.60
C ARG A 8 28.52 -0.35 -4.19
N ILE A 9 27.54 -0.55 -3.31
CA ILE A 9 27.83 -0.96 -1.93
C ILE A 9 27.75 -2.49 -1.83
N ALA A 10 28.71 -3.05 -1.09
CA ALA A 10 28.73 -4.48 -0.81
C ALA A 10 27.63 -4.85 0.20
N PRO A 11 26.92 -5.99 0.04
CA PRO A 11 25.85 -6.44 0.92
C PRO A 11 26.14 -6.28 2.42
N GLU A 12 27.33 -6.68 2.85
CA GLU A 12 27.79 -6.67 4.23
C GLU A 12 27.83 -5.26 4.84
N HIS A 13 28.13 -4.23 4.05
CA HIS A 13 28.16 -2.85 4.53
C HIS A 13 26.77 -2.24 4.68
N VAL A 14 25.79 -2.74 3.90
CA VAL A 14 24.40 -2.28 4.02
C VAL A 14 23.69 -3.01 5.16
N LEU A 15 23.84 -4.34 5.24
CA LEU A 15 23.12 -5.18 6.18
C LEU A 15 23.58 -5.00 7.64
N ASN A 16 24.86 -4.66 7.86
CA ASN A 16 25.43 -4.40 9.19
C ASN A 16 25.27 -2.94 9.63
N SER A 17 24.44 -2.13 8.96
CA SER A 17 24.17 -0.78 9.43
C SER A 17 23.36 -0.82 10.73
N ASP A 18 23.88 -0.21 11.80
CA ASP A 18 23.17 -0.06 13.10
C ASP A 18 21.83 0.69 12.98
N GLN A 19 21.55 1.27 11.81
CA GLN A 19 20.34 2.04 11.53
C GLN A 19 19.15 1.19 11.05
N LEU A 20 19.35 -0.11 10.77
CA LEU A 20 18.31 -0.97 10.19
C LEU A 20 17.76 -1.97 11.19
N ASN A 21 16.44 -2.11 11.23
CA ASN A 21 15.80 -3.19 11.97
C ASN A 21 15.72 -4.49 11.13
N PRO A 22 15.40 -5.65 11.75
CA PRO A 22 15.36 -6.93 11.03
C PRO A 22 14.38 -6.99 9.86
N ALA A 23 13.29 -6.20 9.88
CA ALA A 23 12.35 -6.16 8.77
C ALA A 23 12.92 -5.36 7.59
N GLU A 24 13.63 -4.27 7.86
CA GLU A 24 14.35 -3.49 6.84
C GLU A 24 15.50 -4.28 6.23
N GLN A 25 16.23 -5.08 7.02
CA GLN A 25 17.25 -5.99 6.50
C GLN A 25 16.70 -6.96 5.46
N LYS A 26 15.53 -7.57 5.70
CA LYS A 26 14.86 -8.45 4.71
C LYS A 26 14.49 -7.73 3.42
N ILE A 27 14.11 -6.45 3.51
CA ILE A 27 13.83 -5.62 2.32
C ILE A 27 15.13 -5.40 1.54
N ILE A 28 16.23 -5.09 2.23
CA ILE A 28 17.53 -4.90 1.60
C ILE A 28 18.04 -6.19 0.96
N GLU A 29 17.89 -7.34 1.62
CA GLU A 29 18.19 -8.65 1.03
C GLU A 29 17.42 -8.87 -0.28
N ALA A 30 16.12 -8.52 -0.32
CA ALA A 30 15.32 -8.58 -1.54
C ALA A 30 15.83 -7.62 -2.64
N MET A 31 16.27 -6.40 -2.28
CA MET A 31 16.86 -5.44 -3.22
C MET A 31 18.23 -5.88 -3.75
N LEU A 32 19.02 -6.58 -2.93
CA LEU A 32 20.34 -7.08 -3.30
C LEU A 32 20.25 -8.31 -4.21
N THR A 33 19.24 -9.16 -4.00
CA THR A 33 18.96 -10.32 -4.84
C THR A 33 18.23 -9.96 -6.15
N SER A 34 17.51 -8.84 -6.17
CA SER A 34 16.90 -8.33 -7.40
C SER A 34 17.94 -7.91 -8.45
N PRO A 35 17.68 -8.19 -9.75
CA PRO A 35 18.51 -7.71 -10.85
C PRO A 35 18.41 -6.19 -11.06
N ALA A 36 17.42 -5.51 -10.46
CA ALA A 36 17.26 -4.08 -10.60
C ALA A 36 18.40 -3.28 -9.95
N ARG A 37 18.56 -2.06 -10.45
CA ARG A 37 19.47 -1.06 -9.90
C ARG A 37 18.69 -0.10 -9.01
N TYR A 38 19.15 0.09 -7.79
CA TYR A 38 18.61 1.04 -6.82
C TYR A 38 19.68 2.10 -6.53
N ASP A 39 19.43 3.34 -6.91
CA ASP A 39 20.36 4.45 -6.76
C ASP A 39 19.87 5.43 -5.69
N TYR A 40 20.74 5.75 -4.75
CA TYR A 40 20.49 6.74 -3.70
C TYR A 40 21.69 7.69 -3.58
N SER A 41 21.43 8.93 -3.18
CA SER A 41 22.46 9.94 -2.91
C SER A 41 23.06 9.80 -1.51
N SER A 42 22.41 9.06 -0.61
CA SER A 42 22.88 8.87 0.76
C SER A 42 22.25 7.64 1.42
N MET A 43 22.87 7.18 2.51
CA MET A 43 22.27 6.13 3.37
C MET A 43 20.90 6.55 3.91
N ARG A 44 20.68 7.84 4.15
CA ARG A 44 19.40 8.36 4.65
C ARG A 44 18.25 8.08 3.68
N GLU A 45 18.47 8.21 2.37
CA GLU A 45 17.44 7.93 1.37
C GLU A 45 17.11 6.44 1.31
N LEU A 46 18.12 5.56 1.35
CA LEU A 46 17.93 4.11 1.42
C LEU A 46 17.18 3.70 2.70
N SER A 47 17.59 4.23 3.86
CA SER A 47 16.91 3.98 5.12
C SER A 47 15.46 4.47 5.08
N PHE A 48 15.20 5.63 4.46
CA PHE A 48 13.83 6.12 4.34
C PHE A 48 12.96 5.22 3.44
N GLU A 49 13.48 4.74 2.30
CA GLU A 49 12.73 3.79 1.44
C GLU A 49 12.43 2.48 2.18
N THR A 50 13.43 1.89 2.81
CA THR A 50 13.27 0.62 3.53
C THR A 50 12.33 0.77 4.72
N SER A 51 12.41 1.88 5.46
CA SER A 51 11.44 2.22 6.51
C SER A 51 10.04 2.43 5.96
N PHE A 52 9.85 3.10 4.81
CA PHE A 52 8.53 3.29 4.21
C PHE A 52 7.89 1.96 3.78
N ARG A 53 8.67 1.08 3.15
CA ARG A 53 8.25 -0.27 2.78
C ARG A 53 7.83 -1.09 4.01
N ASN A 54 8.64 -1.06 5.06
CA ASN A 54 8.33 -1.73 6.32
C ASN A 54 7.05 -1.18 6.96
N HIS A 55 6.90 0.16 7.03
CA HIS A 55 5.69 0.78 7.54
C HIS A 55 4.46 0.47 6.69
N THR A 56 4.60 0.32 5.37
CA THR A 56 3.53 -0.12 4.46
C THR A 56 3.04 -1.52 4.82
N ILE A 57 3.96 -2.47 5.04
CA ILE A 57 3.62 -3.84 5.48
C ILE A 57 2.90 -3.83 6.83
N GLN A 58 3.42 -3.05 7.78
CA GLN A 58 2.82 -2.93 9.11
C GLN A 58 1.44 -2.26 9.06
N SER A 59 1.27 -1.24 8.23
CA SER A 59 -0.01 -0.57 8.01
C SER A 59 -1.02 -1.49 7.34
N ALA A 60 -0.61 -2.30 6.35
CA ALA A 60 -1.49 -3.31 5.75
C ALA A 60 -1.97 -4.35 6.77
N THR A 61 -1.05 -4.82 7.62
CA THR A 61 -1.38 -5.73 8.73
C THR A 61 -2.33 -5.07 9.73
N ALA A 62 -2.08 -3.82 10.10
CA ALA A 62 -2.93 -3.08 11.02
C ALA A 62 -4.34 -2.86 10.45
N LEU A 63 -4.47 -2.57 9.15
CA LEU A 63 -5.76 -2.38 8.50
C LEU A 63 -6.57 -3.69 8.46
N ILE A 64 -5.92 -4.81 8.14
CA ILE A 64 -6.58 -6.14 8.17
C ILE A 64 -7.14 -6.46 9.56
N HIS A 65 -6.43 -6.04 10.62
CA HIS A 65 -6.83 -6.31 12.00
C HIS A 65 -7.70 -5.20 12.64
N SER A 66 -7.95 -4.07 11.95
CA SER A 66 -8.70 -2.95 12.53
C SER A 66 -10.21 -3.22 12.65
N GLY A 67 -10.71 -4.23 11.95
CA GLY A 67 -12.13 -4.50 11.80
C GLY A 67 -12.83 -3.69 10.70
N ALA A 68 -12.07 -2.89 9.94
CA ALA A 68 -12.56 -2.27 8.71
C ALA A 68 -12.99 -3.33 7.70
N LYS A 69 -14.09 -3.07 7.00
CA LYS A 69 -14.71 -4.04 6.09
C LYS A 69 -14.55 -3.63 4.63
N PHE A 70 -14.65 -4.61 3.75
CA PHE A 70 -14.81 -4.33 2.33
C PHE A 70 -16.23 -3.81 2.03
N ALA A 71 -16.33 -2.78 1.19
CA ALA A 71 -17.58 -2.33 0.60
C ALA A 71 -17.35 -1.72 -0.80
N THR A 72 -18.30 -1.94 -1.70
CA THR A 72 -18.39 -1.16 -2.97
C THR A 72 -18.64 0.32 -2.66
N PHE A 73 -18.32 1.23 -3.57
CA PHE A 73 -18.56 2.68 -3.39
C PHE A 73 -19.98 3.06 -2.94
N ALA A 74 -21.00 2.42 -3.52
CA ALA A 74 -22.41 2.62 -3.15
C ALA A 74 -22.73 2.27 -1.69
N LYS A 75 -21.89 1.47 -1.03
CA LYS A 75 -22.02 0.99 0.35
C LYS A 75 -20.88 1.46 1.26
N THR A 76 -19.94 2.27 0.76
CA THR A 76 -18.87 2.86 1.58
C THR A 76 -19.45 3.59 2.77
N TYR A 77 -18.81 3.50 3.94
CA TYR A 77 -19.13 4.31 5.10
C TYR A 77 -17.87 4.53 5.95
N GLY A 78 -17.89 5.56 6.80
CA GLY A 78 -16.81 5.90 7.71
C GLY A 78 -17.34 6.62 8.94
N ASN A 79 -16.49 6.78 9.95
CA ASN A 79 -16.84 7.51 11.17
C ASN A 79 -17.18 8.97 10.84
N ASP A 80 -18.43 9.36 11.10
CA ASP A 80 -18.99 10.66 10.74
C ASP A 80 -18.39 11.82 11.55
N MET A 81 -17.66 11.53 12.63
CA MET A 81 -16.87 12.51 13.37
C MET A 81 -15.74 13.09 12.51
N PHE A 82 -15.13 12.27 11.65
CA PHE A 82 -13.96 12.65 10.87
C PHE A 82 -14.26 12.79 9.37
N TRP A 83 -15.18 11.98 8.84
CA TRP A 83 -15.39 11.84 7.41
C TRP A 83 -16.83 12.18 7.02
N ARG A 84 -16.98 12.90 5.91
CA ARG A 84 -18.26 13.05 5.20
C ARG A 84 -18.25 12.10 4.01
N ARG A 85 -19.31 11.30 3.88
CA ARG A 85 -19.48 10.45 2.70
C ARG A 85 -20.15 11.23 1.56
N SER A 86 -19.56 11.28 0.38
CA SER A 86 -20.19 11.83 -0.83
C SER A 86 -21.28 10.90 -1.38
N PRO A 87 -22.20 11.37 -2.25
CA PRO A 87 -23.17 10.50 -2.94
C PRO A 87 -22.53 9.36 -3.73
N GLU A 88 -21.34 9.60 -4.31
CA GLU A 88 -20.56 8.64 -5.09
C GLU A 88 -19.80 7.65 -4.19
N GLY A 89 -19.74 7.88 -2.88
CA GLY A 89 -19.09 7.00 -1.92
C GLY A 89 -17.65 7.38 -1.58
N ALA A 90 -17.21 8.61 -1.89
CA ALA A 90 -15.94 9.14 -1.39
C ALA A 90 -16.03 9.44 0.11
N LEU A 91 -14.96 9.19 0.88
CA LEU A 91 -14.83 9.66 2.26
C LEU A 91 -13.96 10.91 2.28
N GLU A 92 -14.61 12.05 2.46
CA GLU A 92 -13.97 13.36 2.48
C GLU A 92 -13.70 13.77 3.93
N LEU A 93 -12.46 14.12 4.23
CA LEU A 93 -12.08 14.60 5.54
C LEU A 93 -12.87 15.89 5.85
N ARG A 94 -13.50 15.96 7.03
CA ARG A 94 -14.25 17.14 7.43
C ARG A 94 -13.35 18.36 7.61
N TYR A 95 -13.94 19.52 7.39
CA TYR A 95 -13.27 20.79 7.60
C TYR A 95 -12.70 20.92 9.02
N ASN A 96 -11.46 21.40 9.13
CA ASN A 96 -10.70 21.56 10.37
C ASN A 96 -10.42 20.29 11.17
N VAL A 97 -10.69 19.10 10.63
CA VAL A 97 -10.21 17.85 11.23
C VAL A 97 -8.75 17.64 10.85
N PRO A 98 -7.83 17.44 11.81
CA PRO A 98 -6.46 17.06 11.49
C PRO A 98 -6.41 15.72 10.75
N ALA A 99 -5.75 15.69 9.58
CA ALA A 99 -5.66 14.51 8.74
C ALA A 99 -5.07 13.29 9.45
N ALA A 100 -4.10 13.50 10.34
CA ALA A 100 -3.51 12.45 11.15
C ALA A 100 -4.56 11.74 12.03
N LEU A 101 -5.51 12.48 12.60
CA LEU A 101 -6.60 11.91 13.41
C LEU A 101 -7.57 11.12 12.55
N GLY A 102 -8.00 11.68 11.42
CA GLY A 102 -8.91 10.99 10.50
C GLY A 102 -8.35 9.67 9.98
N ILE A 103 -7.05 9.65 9.62
CA ILE A 103 -6.37 8.43 9.18
C ILE A 103 -6.20 7.43 10.32
N ARG A 104 -5.70 7.84 11.51
CA ARG A 104 -5.54 6.94 12.68
C ARG A 104 -6.85 6.28 13.08
N ASP A 105 -7.96 7.01 13.05
CA ASP A 105 -9.27 6.50 13.45
C ASP A 105 -9.72 5.29 12.61
N ILE A 106 -9.30 5.18 11.34
CA ILE A 106 -9.57 4.01 10.50
C ILE A 106 -8.91 2.73 11.08
N PHE A 107 -7.76 2.86 11.72
CA PHE A 107 -7.02 1.75 12.30
C PHE A 107 -7.46 1.46 13.74
N GLU A 108 -7.81 2.50 14.50
CA GLU A 108 -8.22 2.39 15.90
C GLU A 108 -9.70 1.99 16.06
N ARG A 109 -10.55 2.40 15.12
CA ARG A 109 -12.00 2.17 15.13
C ARG A 109 -12.50 1.58 13.81
N GLY A 110 -11.72 0.69 13.21
CA GLY A 110 -11.98 0.14 11.88
C GLY A 110 -13.39 -0.40 11.68
N SER A 111 -14.03 -0.97 12.71
CA SER A 111 -15.44 -1.41 12.64
C SER A 111 -16.45 -0.33 12.19
N LEU A 112 -16.12 0.95 12.33
CA LEU A 112 -16.89 2.10 11.86
C LEU A 112 -16.65 2.44 10.38
N TYR A 113 -15.87 1.62 9.66
CA TYR A 113 -15.46 1.87 8.29
C TYR A 113 -15.73 0.67 7.38
N ALA A 114 -16.16 0.97 6.16
CA ALA A 114 -16.04 0.05 5.04
C ALA A 114 -15.79 0.80 3.74
N PHE A 115 -14.87 0.31 2.91
CA PHE A 115 -14.47 0.94 1.64
C PHE A 115 -13.86 -0.08 0.66
N GLU A 116 -13.49 0.39 -0.52
CA GLU A 116 -13.02 -0.42 -1.65
C GLU A 116 -11.51 -0.78 -1.50
N CYS A 117 -11.02 -1.81 -2.20
CA CYS A 117 -9.64 -2.28 -2.09
C CYS A 117 -8.59 -1.25 -2.55
N ALA A 118 -8.84 -0.47 -3.59
CA ALA A 118 -7.96 0.62 -4.03
C ALA A 118 -7.87 1.73 -2.97
N THR A 119 -9.01 2.10 -2.39
CA THR A 119 -9.05 3.06 -1.28
C THR A 119 -8.26 2.56 -0.08
N ALA A 120 -8.29 1.26 0.21
CA ALA A 120 -7.50 0.66 1.27
C ALA A 120 -5.99 0.81 1.04
N ILE A 121 -5.50 0.69 -0.19
CA ILE A 121 -4.07 0.91 -0.50
C ILE A 121 -3.65 2.35 -0.20
N VAL A 122 -4.46 3.34 -0.61
CA VAL A 122 -4.18 4.75 -0.32
C VAL A 122 -4.15 5.01 1.19
N VAL A 123 -5.09 4.45 1.95
CA VAL A 123 -5.12 4.52 3.43
C VAL A 123 -3.87 3.89 4.04
N ILE A 124 -3.41 2.75 3.53
CA ILE A 124 -2.17 2.10 3.98
C ILE A 124 -0.96 3.00 3.74
N PHE A 125 -0.84 3.62 2.57
CA PHE A 125 0.27 4.54 2.26
C PHE A 125 0.24 5.79 3.15
N TYR A 126 -0.94 6.38 3.37
CA TYR A 126 -1.07 7.51 4.29
C TYR A 126 -0.66 7.15 5.71
N PHE A 127 -1.11 6.00 6.22
CA PHE A 127 -0.76 5.58 7.57
C PHE A 127 0.72 5.21 7.69
N ALA A 128 1.30 4.58 6.67
CA ALA A 128 2.73 4.32 6.62
C ALA A 128 3.55 5.61 6.72
N LEU A 129 3.19 6.62 5.91
CA LEU A 129 3.84 7.92 5.95
C LEU A 129 3.63 8.64 7.28
N LEU A 130 2.39 8.70 7.78
CA LEU A 130 2.06 9.33 9.06
C LEU A 130 2.92 8.78 10.21
N ARG A 131 3.12 7.47 10.25
CA ARG A 131 3.95 6.83 11.29
C ARG A 131 5.42 7.20 11.20
N MET A 132 5.91 7.52 10.00
CA MET A 132 7.30 7.92 9.79
C MET A 132 7.57 9.39 10.10
N ILE A 133 6.67 10.29 9.68
CA ILE A 133 6.92 11.74 9.75
C ILE A 133 6.20 12.43 10.93
N GLY A 134 5.28 11.71 11.59
CA GLY A 134 4.52 12.22 12.72
C GLY A 134 3.40 13.18 12.33
N ASP A 135 2.52 13.43 13.30
CA ASP A 135 1.26 14.13 13.10
C ASP A 135 1.43 15.56 12.56
N GLN A 136 2.39 16.32 13.08
CA GLN A 136 2.60 17.71 12.67
C GLN A 136 3.00 17.83 11.20
N ALA A 137 4.01 17.06 10.76
CA ALA A 137 4.46 17.08 9.37
C ALA A 137 3.40 16.51 8.43
N PHE A 138 2.69 15.45 8.84
CA PHE A 138 1.61 14.87 8.04
C PHE A 138 0.44 15.83 7.84
N ASN A 139 -0.03 16.50 8.90
CA ASN A 139 -1.11 17.48 8.81
C ASN A 139 -0.73 18.69 7.92
N ALA A 140 0.53 19.13 7.98
CA ALA A 140 1.02 20.21 7.11
C ALA A 140 1.10 19.78 5.64
N ALA A 141 1.54 18.54 5.38
CA ALA A 141 1.63 18.00 4.03
C ALA A 141 0.25 17.73 3.40
N PHE A 142 -0.69 17.20 4.18
CA PHE A 142 -2.01 16.76 3.74
C PHE A 142 -3.13 17.46 4.53
N PRO A 143 -3.34 18.78 4.34
CA PRO A 143 -4.37 19.53 5.08
C PRO A 143 -5.81 19.14 4.70
N THR A 144 -5.97 18.45 3.58
CA THR A 144 -7.25 17.92 3.09
C THR A 144 -7.00 16.53 2.52
N ILE A 145 -7.92 15.59 2.77
CA ILE A 145 -7.86 14.22 2.23
C ILE A 145 -9.24 13.81 1.73
N THR A 146 -9.29 13.20 0.54
CA THR A 146 -10.46 12.50 0.01
C THR A 146 -10.08 11.06 -0.33
N LEU A 147 -10.64 10.11 0.41
CA LEU A 147 -10.42 8.69 0.18
C LEU A 147 -11.48 8.17 -0.80
N TYR A 148 -11.07 7.92 -2.04
CA TYR A 148 -11.95 7.41 -3.10
C TYR A 148 -11.14 6.75 -4.21
N ASP A 149 -11.34 5.44 -4.43
CA ASP A 149 -10.57 4.67 -5.42
C ASP A 149 -9.04 4.90 -5.26
N TRP A 150 -8.33 5.22 -6.34
CA TRP A 150 -6.92 5.62 -6.37
C TRP A 150 -6.72 7.14 -6.28
N HIS A 151 -7.66 7.88 -5.69
CA HIS A 151 -7.44 9.30 -5.43
C HIS A 151 -6.47 9.48 -4.25
N TYR A 152 -5.44 10.31 -4.44
CA TYR A 152 -4.47 10.65 -3.41
C TYR A 152 -3.99 12.09 -3.61
N GLU A 153 -3.92 12.85 -2.52
CA GLU A 153 -3.30 14.16 -2.46
C GLU A 153 -1.80 14.02 -2.31
N LYS A 154 -1.02 14.58 -3.25
CA LYS A 154 0.45 14.80 -3.17
C LYS A 154 1.33 13.56 -2.98
N LEU A 155 0.80 12.34 -2.84
CA LEU A 155 1.60 11.12 -2.90
C LEU A 155 2.14 10.92 -4.32
N PRO A 156 3.46 10.80 -4.53
CA PRO A 156 4.02 10.53 -5.84
C PRO A 156 3.93 9.03 -6.16
N VAL A 157 2.72 8.54 -6.45
CA VAL A 157 2.50 7.14 -6.80
C VAL A 157 2.80 6.93 -8.29
N TYR A 158 3.53 5.86 -8.61
CA TYR A 158 3.81 5.43 -9.97
C TYR A 158 3.58 3.92 -10.12
N SER A 159 3.54 3.47 -11.37
CA SER A 159 3.22 2.10 -11.74
C SER A 159 4.05 1.67 -12.94
N GLU A 160 4.57 0.44 -12.92
CA GLU A 160 5.50 -0.05 -13.94
C GLU A 160 5.38 -1.57 -14.16
N ILE A 161 5.71 -2.03 -15.37
CA ILE A 161 5.72 -3.46 -15.74
C ILE A 161 7.03 -4.08 -15.28
N ARG A 162 6.96 -4.98 -14.30
CA ARG A 162 8.12 -5.72 -13.76
C ARG A 162 7.68 -6.92 -12.94
N ASN A 163 8.63 -7.81 -12.66
CA ASN A 163 8.43 -9.06 -11.93
C ASN A 163 9.38 -9.24 -10.73
N ASP A 164 10.24 -8.26 -10.47
CA ASP A 164 11.16 -8.25 -9.32
C ASP A 164 10.52 -7.46 -8.17
N PHE A 165 9.53 -8.10 -7.55
CA PHE A 165 8.75 -7.52 -6.46
C PHE A 165 9.58 -7.46 -5.17
N LEU A 166 9.39 -6.38 -4.43
CA LEU A 166 9.99 -6.14 -3.13
C LEU A 166 8.89 -6.11 -2.05
N PRO A 167 9.19 -6.50 -0.81
CA PRO A 167 8.25 -6.30 0.29
C PRO A 167 7.83 -4.82 0.38
N GLY A 168 6.54 -4.60 0.61
CA GLY A 168 5.89 -3.28 0.61
C GLY A 168 5.36 -2.82 -0.75
N ASP A 169 5.59 -3.58 -1.82
CA ASP A 169 5.00 -3.30 -3.14
C ASP A 169 3.48 -3.52 -3.14
N CYS A 170 2.74 -2.65 -3.83
CA CYS A 170 1.34 -2.91 -4.18
C CYS A 170 1.27 -3.63 -5.52
N LEU A 171 0.71 -4.83 -5.54
CA LEU A 171 0.53 -5.66 -6.71
C LEU A 171 -0.95 -5.87 -7.01
N TYR A 172 -1.24 -6.41 -8.19
CA TYR A 172 -2.61 -6.67 -8.63
C TYR A 172 -2.78 -8.10 -9.13
N PHE A 173 -3.77 -8.80 -8.59
CA PHE A 173 -4.25 -10.07 -9.12
C PHE A 173 -5.41 -9.79 -10.07
N ALA A 174 -5.25 -10.06 -11.35
CA ALA A 174 -6.31 -9.89 -12.34
C ALA A 174 -7.21 -11.13 -12.39
N ASN A 175 -8.51 -10.93 -12.55
CA ASN A 175 -9.49 -12.00 -12.81
C ASN A 175 -10.21 -11.73 -14.14
N PRO A 176 -9.62 -12.14 -15.28
CA PRO A 176 -10.10 -11.74 -16.61
C PRO A 176 -11.50 -12.28 -16.95
N ASP A 177 -11.84 -13.45 -16.42
CA ASP A 177 -13.13 -14.12 -16.64
C ASP A 177 -14.11 -13.93 -15.46
N PHE A 178 -13.99 -12.84 -14.70
CA PHE A 178 -14.89 -12.52 -13.59
C PHE A 178 -16.38 -12.50 -14.01
N ASP A 179 -17.27 -12.75 -13.05
CA ASP A 179 -18.72 -12.63 -13.23
C ASP A 179 -19.12 -11.14 -13.40
N PRO A 180 -19.67 -10.71 -14.56
CA PRO A 180 -20.06 -9.31 -14.78
C PRO A 180 -21.11 -8.79 -13.79
N ALA A 181 -21.87 -9.68 -13.14
CA ALA A 181 -22.82 -9.30 -12.10
C ALA A 181 -22.14 -8.95 -10.76
N ARG A 182 -20.84 -9.25 -10.61
CA ARG A 182 -20.03 -8.99 -9.42
C ARG A 182 -18.69 -8.34 -9.81
N PRO A 183 -18.72 -7.12 -10.37
CA PRO A 183 -17.54 -6.45 -10.90
C PRO A 183 -16.45 -6.16 -9.87
N GLU A 184 -16.78 -6.21 -8.57
CA GLU A 184 -15.80 -6.15 -7.49
C GLU A 184 -14.78 -7.30 -7.52
N TRP A 185 -15.10 -8.44 -8.14
CA TRP A 185 -14.19 -9.58 -8.27
C TRP A 185 -13.36 -9.59 -9.55
N ARG A 186 -13.30 -8.46 -10.28
CA ARG A 186 -12.45 -8.31 -11.49
C ARG A 186 -10.96 -8.42 -11.20
N GLY A 187 -10.58 -8.28 -9.94
CA GLY A 187 -9.23 -8.49 -9.44
C GLY A 187 -9.10 -7.98 -8.02
N GLU A 188 -7.88 -7.99 -7.48
CA GLU A 188 -7.59 -7.64 -6.10
C GLU A 188 -6.25 -6.90 -6.02
N ASN A 189 -6.24 -5.73 -5.38
CA ASN A 189 -5.01 -5.05 -5.00
C ASN A 189 -4.45 -5.70 -3.73
N ALA A 190 -3.14 -5.94 -3.65
CA ALA A 190 -2.55 -6.53 -2.47
C ALA A 190 -1.16 -5.99 -2.17
N ILE A 191 -0.84 -5.80 -0.88
CA ILE A 191 0.52 -5.45 -0.44
C ILE A 191 1.34 -6.72 -0.29
N TYR A 192 2.45 -6.81 -1.01
CA TYR A 192 3.35 -7.95 -0.96
C TYR A 192 4.27 -7.90 0.27
N PHE A 193 4.33 -8.98 1.04
CA PHE A 193 5.12 -9.08 2.27
C PHE A 193 6.47 -9.78 2.06
N GLY A 194 6.72 -10.32 0.86
CA GLY A 194 7.78 -11.29 0.62
C GLY A 194 7.29 -12.73 0.79
N TYR A 195 8.06 -13.69 0.28
CA TYR A 195 7.87 -15.13 0.51
C TYR A 195 6.43 -15.64 0.25
N ASP A 196 5.85 -15.22 -0.88
CA ASP A 196 4.48 -15.60 -1.29
C ASP A 196 3.39 -15.23 -0.26
N GLN A 197 3.54 -14.08 0.42
CA GLN A 197 2.51 -13.55 1.32
C GLN A 197 2.01 -12.18 0.86
N PHE A 198 0.69 -12.00 0.91
CA PHE A 198 -0.02 -10.82 0.40
C PHE A 198 -1.12 -10.40 1.38
N ALA A 199 -1.17 -9.11 1.70
CA ALA A 199 -2.30 -8.51 2.40
C ALA A 199 -3.31 -7.97 1.37
N ALA A 200 -4.45 -8.64 1.25
CA ALA A 200 -5.56 -8.29 0.37
C ALA A 200 -6.76 -7.81 1.21
N PHE A 201 -7.20 -6.57 1.01
CA PHE A 201 -8.18 -5.94 1.88
C PHE A 201 -9.57 -6.56 1.71
N GLY A 202 -10.14 -7.06 2.80
CA GLY A 202 -11.40 -7.82 2.77
C GLY A 202 -11.23 -9.33 2.59
N LEU A 203 -10.02 -9.81 2.25
CA LEU A 203 -9.69 -11.23 2.15
C LEU A 203 -8.75 -11.69 3.28
N GLY A 204 -7.83 -10.82 3.73
CA GLY A 204 -6.86 -11.11 4.78
C GLY A 204 -5.43 -11.24 4.26
N ILE A 205 -4.57 -11.92 5.03
CA ILE A 205 -3.18 -12.23 4.64
C ILE A 205 -3.15 -13.64 4.06
N LEU A 206 -2.78 -13.75 2.78
CA LEU A 206 -2.97 -14.95 1.96
C LEU A 206 -1.74 -15.21 1.08
N THR A 207 -1.63 -16.43 0.57
CA THR A 207 -0.70 -16.79 -0.52
C THR A 207 -1.25 -16.39 -1.89
N ALA A 208 -0.41 -16.31 -2.92
CA ALA A 208 -0.88 -16.04 -4.28
C ALA A 208 -1.92 -17.07 -4.73
N GLU A 209 -1.70 -18.34 -4.42
CA GLU A 209 -2.63 -19.42 -4.73
C GLU A 209 -4.01 -19.19 -4.08
N GLN A 210 -4.04 -18.82 -2.80
CA GLN A 210 -5.29 -18.57 -2.09
C GLN A 210 -6.06 -17.36 -2.66
N VAL A 211 -5.36 -16.27 -3.02
CA VAL A 211 -5.98 -15.11 -3.68
C VAL A 211 -6.56 -15.52 -5.03
N ILE A 212 -5.81 -16.25 -5.84
CA ILE A 212 -6.25 -16.76 -7.15
C ILE A 212 -7.45 -17.68 -7.02
N GLN A 213 -7.43 -18.63 -6.09
CA GLN A 213 -8.55 -19.54 -5.82
C GLN A 213 -9.81 -18.76 -5.43
N ARG A 214 -9.66 -17.74 -4.58
CA ARG A 214 -10.78 -16.89 -4.17
C ARG A 214 -11.38 -16.15 -5.37
N LEU A 215 -10.57 -15.47 -6.18
CA LEU A 215 -11.02 -14.78 -7.39
C LEU A 215 -11.69 -15.74 -8.39
N ASN A 216 -11.10 -16.92 -8.58
CA ASN A 216 -11.61 -17.93 -9.51
C ASN A 216 -13.00 -18.47 -9.14
N SER A 217 -13.39 -18.37 -7.86
CA SER A 217 -14.73 -18.78 -7.39
C SER A 217 -15.86 -17.81 -7.78
N PHE A 218 -15.50 -16.62 -8.29
CA PHE A 218 -16.44 -15.57 -8.73
C PHE A 218 -16.34 -15.29 -10.23
N ARG A 219 -16.03 -16.32 -11.02
CA ARG A 219 -15.97 -16.24 -12.49
C ARG A 219 -17.30 -16.57 -13.14
N LYS A 220 -17.51 -16.04 -14.35
CA LYS A 220 -18.68 -16.36 -15.18
C LYS A 220 -18.76 -17.85 -15.52
N ARG A 221 -19.96 -18.35 -15.84
CA ARG A 221 -20.16 -19.74 -16.29
C ARG A 221 -19.34 -19.99 -17.57
N GLY A 222 -18.63 -21.12 -17.59
CA GLY A 222 -17.78 -21.48 -18.74
C GLY A 222 -16.46 -20.73 -18.83
N ALA A 223 -16.05 -20.01 -17.77
CA ALA A 223 -14.74 -19.37 -17.68
C ALA A 223 -13.60 -20.37 -17.93
N THR A 224 -12.63 -19.95 -18.74
CA THR A 224 -11.47 -20.77 -19.12
C THR A 224 -10.16 -20.14 -18.65
N GLN A 225 -10.11 -18.83 -18.50
CA GLN A 225 -8.93 -18.13 -18.01
C GLN A 225 -8.95 -18.03 -16.48
N SER A 226 -7.88 -18.50 -15.83
CA SER A 226 -7.68 -18.32 -14.39
C SER A 226 -7.31 -16.88 -14.07
N ALA A 227 -7.64 -16.44 -12.86
CA ALA A 227 -7.00 -15.30 -12.24
C ALA A 227 -5.48 -15.54 -12.10
N TYR A 228 -4.70 -14.45 -12.10
CA TYR A 228 -3.24 -14.49 -12.05
C TYR A 228 -2.66 -13.18 -11.47
N LEU A 229 -1.45 -13.27 -10.92
CA LEU A 229 -0.68 -12.10 -10.50
C LEU A 229 -0.12 -11.38 -11.72
N MET A 230 -0.43 -10.09 -11.88
CA MET A 230 0.09 -9.30 -12.99
C MET A 230 1.58 -9.02 -12.83
N SER A 231 2.29 -8.93 -13.97
CA SER A 231 3.65 -8.40 -14.08
C SER A 231 3.66 -6.88 -13.97
N HIS A 232 3.13 -6.35 -12.87
CA HIS A 232 2.91 -4.94 -12.65
C HIS A 232 3.05 -4.61 -11.18
N VAL A 233 3.70 -3.48 -10.88
CA VAL A 233 3.85 -3.00 -9.51
C VAL A 233 3.50 -1.54 -9.41
N THR A 234 2.87 -1.18 -8.29
CA THR A 234 2.54 0.19 -7.91
C THR A 234 3.33 0.55 -6.65
N ARG A 235 4.00 1.70 -6.68
CA ARG A 235 4.89 2.18 -5.61
C ARG A 235 4.73 3.66 -5.37
N VAL A 236 5.12 4.10 -4.18
CA VAL A 236 5.37 5.51 -3.90
C VAL A 236 6.82 5.83 -4.25
N ASP A 237 7.05 6.87 -5.05
CA ASP A 237 8.37 7.40 -5.33
C ASP A 237 8.94 8.05 -4.07
N ILE A 238 9.89 7.36 -3.45
CA ILE A 238 10.44 7.74 -2.17
C ILE A 238 11.30 9.00 -2.26
N LEU A 239 12.05 9.16 -3.35
CA LEU A 239 12.93 10.32 -3.52
C LEU A 239 12.10 11.58 -3.75
N GLU A 240 11.08 11.49 -4.59
CA GLU A 240 10.13 12.57 -4.80
C GLU A 240 9.36 12.88 -3.50
N LEU A 241 8.93 11.86 -2.76
CA LEU A 241 8.21 12.04 -1.50
C LEU A 241 9.07 12.77 -0.46
N LEU A 242 10.33 12.34 -0.28
CA LEU A 242 11.32 12.98 0.59
C LEU A 242 11.49 14.46 0.25
N SER A 243 11.56 14.79 -1.03
CA SER A 243 11.72 16.18 -1.48
C SER A 243 10.50 17.07 -1.15
N ARG A 244 9.30 16.47 -1.11
CA ARG A 244 8.04 17.18 -0.83
C ARG A 244 7.82 17.44 0.66
N ILE A 245 8.25 16.52 1.53
CA ILE A 245 8.03 16.61 2.98
C ILE A 245 9.10 17.44 3.71
N GLN A 246 10.21 17.74 3.06
CA GLN A 246 11.30 18.56 3.63
C GLN A 246 11.18 20.05 3.30
N ARG A 247 10.17 20.46 2.53
CA ARG A 247 9.86 21.86 2.21
C ARG A 247 8.79 22.40 3.16
#